data_AF-A0A3R7UI91-F1
#
_entry.id   AF-A0A3R7UI91-F1
#
_cell.length_a   1.000
_cell.length_b   1.000
_cell.length_c   1.000
_cell.angle_alpha   90.00
_cell.angle_beta   90.00
_cell.angle_gamma   90.00
#
_symmetry.space_group_name_H-M   'P 1'
#
loop_
_entity.id
_entity.type
_entity.pdbx_description
1 polymer ?
#
loop_
_entity_poly.entity_id
_entity_poly.type
_entity_poly.pdbx_seq_one_letter_code
_entity_poly.pdbx_strand_id
1 'polypeptide(L)'
;MNHSEIIKLERIPPQVEYNNVNIVGWGGSGQTYLIRFFKNVLELETNNISGFDGLKHGHFGILKKQKNRYVCIDYEKMKSSVNFYVYTHPVLMIQSHFRRRWQNLQSLRMTGVKQYMPNTLEEYTEIVISEKRDLFMLKSHYESWKNCPNFIPIEIGDISKYTKQLSHLLGVDVSLLQKIKIKPRNSTIDEKNENYNEFYDNIYNQIRKDANKILEKTLVCNS
;
A
#
# COMPACT_ATOMS: atom_id res chain seq x y z
N MET A 1 -39.38 -22.30 8.73
CA MET A 1 -37.99 -21.89 8.99
C MET A 1 -37.19 -22.23 7.74
N ASN A 2 -36.76 -21.23 6.97
CA ASN A 2 -35.95 -21.46 5.77
C ASN A 2 -34.52 -21.79 6.20
N HIS A 3 -34.07 -23.01 5.89
CA HIS A 3 -32.65 -23.35 5.92
C HIS A 3 -31.95 -22.53 4.84
N SER A 4 -31.11 -21.60 5.28
CA SER A 4 -30.14 -20.94 4.42
C SER A 4 -29.18 -22.01 3.88
N GLU A 5 -29.28 -22.32 2.60
CA GLU A 5 -28.26 -23.09 1.88
C GLU A 5 -26.91 -22.41 2.05
N ILE A 6 -26.01 -23.06 2.79
CA ILE A 6 -24.61 -22.68 2.82
C ILE A 6 -24.04 -23.09 1.46
N ILE A 7 -23.99 -22.14 0.54
CA ILE A 7 -23.28 -22.28 -0.73
C ILE A 7 -21.81 -22.49 -0.38
N LYS A 8 -21.34 -23.74 -0.45
CA LYS A 8 -19.92 -24.05 -0.42
C LYS A 8 -19.31 -23.50 -1.71
N LEU A 9 -18.63 -22.36 -1.61
CA LEU A 9 -17.87 -21.80 -2.72
C LEU A 9 -16.71 -22.74 -3.04
N GLU A 10 -16.68 -23.27 -4.27
CA GLU A 10 -15.56 -24.09 -4.75
C GLU A 10 -14.30 -23.21 -4.83
N ARG A 11 -13.25 -23.60 -4.11
CA ARG A 11 -11.95 -22.92 -4.16
C ARG A 11 -11.24 -23.33 -5.44
N ILE A 12 -10.89 -22.35 -6.26
CA ILE A 12 -10.00 -22.56 -7.41
C ILE A 12 -8.58 -22.69 -6.85
N PRO A 13 -7.84 -23.79 -7.13
CA PRO A 13 -6.48 -23.93 -6.65
C PRO A 13 -5.60 -22.79 -7.21
N PRO A 14 -4.81 -22.10 -6.38
CA PRO A 14 -3.97 -21.00 -6.84
C PRO A 14 -2.86 -21.53 -7.76
N GLN A 15 -2.45 -20.74 -8.76
CA GLN A 15 -1.32 -21.11 -9.64
C GLN A 15 0.02 -21.16 -8.91
N VAL A 16 0.12 -20.49 -7.76
CA VAL A 16 1.29 -20.49 -6.88
C VAL A 16 0.78 -20.60 -5.45
N GLU A 17 1.28 -21.57 -4.68
CA GLU A 17 1.01 -21.66 -3.24
C GLU A 17 1.69 -20.49 -2.52
N TYR A 18 0.96 -19.39 -2.40
CA TYR A 18 1.31 -18.33 -1.47
C TYR A 18 0.69 -18.65 -0.12
N ASN A 19 1.54 -18.70 0.91
CA ASN A 19 1.09 -18.97 2.27
C ASN A 19 0.40 -17.75 2.89
N ASN A 20 0.71 -16.54 2.40
CA ASN A 20 0.33 -15.28 3.04
C ASN A 20 0.10 -14.14 2.05
N VAL A 21 -0.74 -13.17 2.44
CA VAL A 21 -0.91 -11.89 1.75
C VAL A 21 -0.50 -10.73 2.65
N ASN A 22 0.55 -10.01 2.27
CA ASN A 22 0.99 -8.81 2.96
C ASN A 22 0.40 -7.58 2.28
N ILE A 23 -0.23 -6.71 3.08
CA ILE A 23 -0.81 -5.45 2.62
C ILE A 23 -0.07 -4.32 3.31
N VAL A 24 0.72 -3.61 2.52
CA VAL A 24 1.73 -2.66 2.96
C VAL A 24 1.61 -1.37 2.17
N GLY A 25 2.41 -0.37 2.53
CA GLY A 25 2.38 0.95 1.90
C GLY A 25 2.32 2.09 2.90
N TRP A 26 2.12 3.28 2.39
CA TRP A 26 2.08 4.45 3.26
C TRP A 26 0.80 4.49 4.09
N GLY A 27 0.85 5.14 5.24
CA GLY A 27 -0.35 5.37 6.05
C GLY A 27 -1.45 6.10 5.26
N GLY A 28 -2.72 5.89 5.61
CA GLY A 28 -3.82 6.59 4.93
C GLY A 28 -4.10 6.17 3.47
N SER A 29 -3.45 5.13 2.95
CA SER A 29 -3.70 4.59 1.60
C SER A 29 -4.86 3.60 1.51
N GLY A 30 -5.44 3.15 2.62
CA GLY A 30 -6.56 2.20 2.65
C GLY A 30 -6.18 0.78 3.08
N GLN A 31 -4.94 0.53 3.49
CA GLN A 31 -4.47 -0.80 3.91
C GLN A 31 -5.33 -1.46 4.99
N THR A 32 -5.78 -0.70 6.01
CA THR A 32 -6.65 -1.24 7.06
C THR A 32 -7.91 -1.87 6.49
N TYR A 33 -8.49 -1.24 5.47
CA TYR A 33 -9.69 -1.74 4.81
C TYR A 33 -9.38 -3.04 4.04
N LEU A 34 -8.31 -3.05 3.24
CA LEU A 34 -7.93 -4.26 2.50
C LEU A 34 -7.52 -5.41 3.43
N ILE A 35 -6.78 -5.16 4.52
CA ILE A 35 -6.43 -6.20 5.51
C ILE A 35 -7.69 -6.85 6.07
N ARG A 36 -8.69 -6.06 6.47
CA ARG A 36 -9.97 -6.60 6.96
C ARG A 36 -10.70 -7.38 5.89
N PHE A 37 -10.70 -6.87 4.66
CA PHE A 37 -11.39 -7.51 3.56
C PHE A 37 -10.76 -8.86 3.21
N PHE A 38 -9.45 -8.89 3.00
CA PHE A 38 -8.71 -10.11 2.66
C PHE A 38 -8.81 -11.15 3.78
N LYS A 39 -8.69 -10.72 5.03
CA LYS A 39 -8.81 -11.62 6.18
C LYS A 39 -10.23 -12.16 6.40
N ASN A 40 -11.23 -11.28 6.40
CA ASN A 40 -12.58 -11.65 6.87
C ASN A 40 -13.54 -12.05 5.74
N VAL A 41 -13.26 -11.65 4.49
CA VAL A 41 -14.13 -11.92 3.33
C VAL A 41 -13.48 -12.95 2.40
N LEU A 42 -12.17 -12.86 2.18
CA LEU A 42 -11.44 -13.82 1.34
C LEU A 42 -10.84 -14.98 2.15
N GLU A 43 -10.88 -14.91 3.48
CA GLU A 43 -10.31 -15.91 4.40
C GLU A 43 -8.81 -16.17 4.16
N LEU A 44 -8.08 -15.16 3.70
CA LEU A 44 -6.64 -15.23 3.48
C LEU A 44 -5.87 -14.85 4.75
N GLU A 45 -4.73 -15.48 4.98
CA GLU A 45 -3.81 -15.06 6.02
C GLU A 45 -3.17 -13.71 5.62
N THR A 46 -3.22 -12.74 6.54
CA THR A 46 -2.70 -11.39 6.29
C THR A 46 -1.81 -10.90 7.42
N ASN A 47 -0.99 -9.90 7.11
CA ASN A 47 -0.28 -9.12 8.12
C ASN A 47 -1.22 -8.45 9.15
N ASN A 48 -0.66 -8.05 10.29
CA ASN A 48 -1.39 -7.50 11.42
C ASN A 48 -1.98 -6.12 11.09
N ILE A 49 -3.29 -5.99 11.29
CA ILE A 49 -4.04 -4.76 10.99
C ILE A 49 -3.55 -3.51 11.75
N SER A 50 -3.07 -3.68 12.98
CA SER A 50 -2.52 -2.59 13.81
C SER A 50 -1.08 -2.24 13.45
N GLY A 51 -0.41 -3.12 12.70
CA GLY A 51 1.01 -3.00 12.32
C GLY A 51 1.98 -3.39 13.42
N PHE A 52 1.57 -4.18 14.42
CA PHE A 52 2.48 -4.69 15.48
C PHE A 52 3.56 -5.63 14.95
N ASP A 53 3.34 -6.25 13.80
CA ASP A 53 4.34 -7.06 13.09
C ASP A 53 5.35 -6.21 12.30
N GLY A 54 5.21 -4.87 12.34
CA GLY A 54 6.06 -3.95 11.60
C GLY A 54 5.83 -3.95 10.09
N LEU A 55 4.97 -4.80 9.52
CA LEU A 55 4.85 -4.94 8.06
C LEU A 55 4.09 -3.79 7.41
N LYS A 56 2.96 -3.42 8.02
CA LYS A 56 1.95 -2.55 7.38
C LYS A 56 2.49 -1.20 6.90
N HIS A 57 3.26 -0.51 7.75
CA HIS A 57 3.85 0.80 7.45
C HIS A 57 5.37 0.78 7.55
N GLY A 58 5.94 -0.42 7.73
CA GLY A 58 7.34 -0.56 8.05
C GLY A 58 8.20 -0.11 6.90
N HIS A 59 9.20 0.67 7.24
CA HIS A 59 10.36 0.83 6.39
C HIS A 59 11.11 -0.50 6.30
N PHE A 60 10.98 -1.20 5.17
CA PHE A 60 11.86 -2.33 4.84
C PHE A 60 13.20 -1.77 4.40
N GLY A 61 14.05 -1.41 5.36
CA GLY A 61 15.32 -0.80 5.02
C GLY A 61 16.03 -0.09 6.16
N ILE A 62 16.28 -0.74 7.30
CA ILE A 62 17.60 -0.50 7.87
C ILE A 62 18.58 -1.16 6.90
N LEU A 63 19.15 -0.30 6.06
CA LEU A 63 20.27 -0.51 5.16
C LEU A 63 21.26 -1.52 5.76
N LYS A 64 21.11 -2.82 5.48
CA LYS A 64 22.28 -3.69 5.53
C LYS A 64 23.06 -3.31 4.29
N LYS A 65 24.05 -2.44 4.48
CA LYS A 65 25.00 -1.97 3.45
C LYS A 65 25.87 -3.14 2.97
N GLN A 66 25.28 -4.22 2.49
CA GLN A 66 25.97 -5.20 1.69
C GLN A 66 25.99 -4.67 0.26
N LYS A 67 27.09 -4.01 -0.10
CA LYS A 67 27.43 -3.72 -1.51
C LYS A 67 26.43 -2.82 -2.27
N ASN A 68 25.96 -1.72 -1.67
CA ASN A 68 25.15 -0.68 -2.34
C ASN A 68 23.81 -1.15 -2.95
N ARG A 69 23.18 -2.20 -2.41
CA ARG A 69 21.85 -2.64 -2.86
C ARG A 69 20.84 -2.58 -1.72
N TYR A 70 19.64 -2.11 -2.01
CA TYR A 70 18.49 -2.23 -1.11
C TYR A 70 18.04 -3.69 -1.11
N VAL A 71 18.03 -4.32 0.06
CA VAL A 71 17.61 -5.72 0.22
C VAL A 71 16.40 -5.75 1.14
N CYS A 72 15.35 -6.46 0.70
CA CYS A 72 14.15 -6.69 1.48
C CYS A 72 14.52 -7.42 2.79
N ILE A 73 14.28 -6.79 3.94
CA ILE A 73 14.40 -7.45 5.24
C ILE A 73 13.37 -8.59 5.26
N ASP A 74 13.78 -9.80 5.63
CA ASP A 74 12.96 -11.01 5.58
C ASP A 74 12.56 -11.49 4.16
N TYR A 75 13.45 -11.34 3.18
CA TYR A 75 13.27 -11.83 1.81
C TYR A 75 12.68 -13.26 1.73
N GLU A 76 13.21 -14.20 2.54
CA GLU A 76 12.73 -15.59 2.56
C GLU A 76 11.26 -15.69 3.00
N LYS A 77 10.85 -14.91 4.01
CA LYS A 77 9.44 -14.85 4.45
C LYS A 77 8.55 -14.25 3.37
N MET A 78 9.04 -13.25 2.65
CA MET A 78 8.27 -12.58 1.61
C MET A 78 8.16 -13.39 0.32
N LYS A 79 9.09 -14.29 0.05
CA LYS A 79 9.12 -15.10 -1.17
C LYS A 79 7.93 -16.05 -1.29
N SER A 80 7.37 -16.48 -0.16
CA SER A 80 6.14 -17.29 -0.08
C SER A 80 4.87 -16.46 0.12
N SER A 81 4.94 -15.14 0.02
CA SER A 81 3.80 -14.23 0.20
C SER A 81 3.51 -13.43 -1.07
N VAL A 82 2.26 -13.01 -1.27
CA VAL A 82 1.93 -11.92 -2.19
C VAL A 82 2.03 -10.60 -1.44
N ASN A 83 2.79 -9.63 -1.97
CA ASN A 83 3.09 -8.38 -1.28
C ASN A 83 2.42 -7.19 -1.98
N PHE A 84 1.19 -6.86 -1.56
CA PHE A 84 0.46 -5.70 -2.08
C PHE A 84 0.97 -4.40 -1.47
N TYR A 85 1.51 -3.53 -2.32
CA TYR A 85 1.83 -2.17 -1.95
C TYR A 85 0.69 -1.24 -2.33
N VAL A 86 -0.09 -0.83 -1.33
CA VAL A 86 -1.26 0.02 -1.52
C VAL A 86 -0.83 1.48 -1.47
N TYR A 87 -1.18 2.22 -2.51
CA TYR A 87 -0.88 3.65 -2.60
C TYR A 87 -2.09 4.46 -3.08
N THR A 88 -1.96 5.78 -2.99
CA THR A 88 -2.92 6.78 -3.43
C THR A 88 -2.17 8.11 -3.59
N HIS A 89 -2.86 9.19 -3.93
CA HIS A 89 -2.24 10.50 -4.00
C HIS A 89 -1.60 10.91 -2.66
N PRO A 90 -0.30 11.27 -2.62
CA PRO A 90 0.40 11.64 -1.38
C PRO A 90 -0.29 12.72 -0.56
N VAL A 91 -0.75 13.79 -1.21
CA VAL A 91 -1.46 14.91 -0.56
C VAL A 91 -2.64 14.41 0.29
N LEU A 92 -3.45 13.50 -0.27
CA LEU A 92 -4.64 12.96 0.41
C LEU A 92 -4.29 12.10 1.63
N MET A 93 -3.12 11.46 1.62
CA MET A 93 -2.61 10.74 2.77
C MET A 93 -2.09 11.71 3.83
N ILE A 94 -1.29 12.69 3.43
CA ILE A 94 -0.63 13.63 4.34
C ILE A 94 -1.69 14.42 5.11
N GLN A 95 -2.67 14.96 4.40
CA GLN A 95 -3.86 15.58 5.01
C GLN A 95 -4.56 14.64 6.01
N SER A 96 -4.70 13.36 5.67
CA SER A 96 -5.28 12.38 6.57
C SER A 96 -4.44 12.16 7.84
N HIS A 97 -3.11 12.29 7.76
CA HIS A 97 -2.23 12.20 8.93
C HIS A 97 -2.34 13.41 9.84
N PHE A 98 -2.30 14.63 9.28
CA PHE A 98 -2.46 15.86 10.05
C PHE A 98 -3.82 15.93 10.73
N ARG A 99 -4.91 15.62 10.01
CA ARG A 99 -6.27 15.58 10.59
C ARG A 99 -6.40 14.62 11.78
N ARG A 100 -5.65 13.51 11.78
CA ARG A 100 -5.66 12.50 12.85
C ARG A 100 -4.56 12.72 13.89
N ARG A 101 -3.69 13.72 13.70
CA ARG A 101 -2.48 13.95 14.51
C ARG A 101 -1.55 12.74 14.55
N TRP A 102 -1.39 12.07 13.41
CA TRP A 102 -0.58 10.85 13.25
C TRP A 102 0.74 11.06 12.51
N GLN A 103 1.06 12.28 12.09
CA GLN A 103 2.23 12.59 11.26
C GLN A 103 3.55 12.12 11.89
N ASN A 104 3.75 12.34 13.19
CA ASN A 104 4.95 11.90 13.91
C ASN A 104 5.10 10.37 13.94
N LEU A 105 4.04 9.66 14.32
CA LEU A 105 4.05 8.19 14.39
C LEU A 105 4.27 7.57 13.01
N GLN A 106 3.66 8.13 11.98
CA GLN A 106 3.71 7.57 10.63
C GLN A 106 5.05 7.85 9.97
N SER A 107 5.58 9.05 10.16
CA SER A 107 6.96 9.38 9.81
C SER A 107 7.96 8.39 10.43
N LEU A 108 7.86 8.12 11.73
CA LEU A 108 8.75 7.17 12.40
C LEU A 108 8.62 5.76 11.80
N ARG A 109 7.40 5.27 11.57
CA ARG A 109 7.18 3.93 10.99
C ARG A 109 7.76 3.80 9.58
N MET A 110 7.61 4.84 8.77
CA MET A 110 7.97 4.85 7.35
C MET A 110 9.45 5.13 7.08
N THR A 111 10.14 5.79 8.02
CA THR A 111 11.56 6.13 7.87
C THR A 111 12.47 5.32 8.80
N GLY A 112 11.90 4.74 9.87
CA GLY A 112 12.66 4.10 10.95
C GLY A 112 13.40 5.09 11.86
N VAL A 113 13.31 6.40 11.59
CA VAL A 113 14.04 7.44 12.32
C VAL A 113 13.07 8.45 12.90
N LYS A 114 13.30 8.83 14.16
CA LYS A 114 12.57 9.95 14.76
C LYS A 114 13.07 11.24 14.12
N GLN A 115 12.18 11.91 13.40
CA GLN A 115 12.45 13.22 12.82
C GLN A 115 11.39 14.22 13.27
N TYR A 116 11.74 15.50 13.19
CA TYR A 116 10.79 16.56 13.48
C TYR A 116 9.71 16.60 12.38
N MET A 117 8.46 16.42 12.77
CA MET A 117 7.31 16.65 11.91
C MET A 117 6.56 17.88 12.43
N PRO A 118 6.25 18.85 11.56
CA PRO A 118 5.42 19.99 11.91
C PRO A 118 4.10 19.61 12.58
N ASN A 119 3.55 20.54 13.35
CA ASN A 119 2.31 20.31 14.07
C ASN A 119 1.09 20.57 13.17
N THR A 120 1.23 21.49 12.21
CA THR A 120 0.18 21.90 11.28
C THR A 120 0.52 21.48 9.85
N LEU A 121 -0.51 21.39 9.00
CA LEU A 121 -0.34 21.05 7.59
C LEU A 121 0.30 22.22 6.83
N GLU A 122 0.03 23.44 7.28
CA GLU A 122 0.53 24.69 6.73
C GLU A 122 2.06 24.76 6.91
N GLU A 123 2.56 24.57 8.14
CA GLU A 123 4.01 24.50 8.43
C GLU A 123 4.67 23.38 7.63
N TYR A 124 4.01 22.23 7.51
CA TYR A 124 4.49 21.11 6.69
C TYR A 124 4.65 21.49 5.22
N THR A 125 3.64 22.16 4.68
CA THR A 125 3.61 22.61 3.28
C THR A 125 4.73 23.59 2.99
N GLU A 126 4.95 24.57 3.88
CA GLU A 126 6.04 25.53 3.78
C GLU A 126 7.42 24.86 3.76
N ILE A 127 7.65 23.87 4.63
CA ILE A 127 8.91 23.12 4.67
C ILE A 127 9.11 22.31 3.39
N VAL A 128 8.09 21.59 2.92
CA VAL A 128 8.20 20.80 1.68
C VAL A 128 8.55 21.68 0.48
N ILE A 129 7.92 22.85 0.35
CA ILE A 129 8.17 23.78 -0.75
C ILE A 129 9.58 24.39 -0.65
N SER A 130 9.94 24.91 0.52
CA SER A 130 11.21 25.62 0.73
C SER A 130 12.43 24.69 0.66
N GLU A 131 12.34 23.50 1.24
CA GLU A 131 13.43 22.51 1.23
C GLU A 131 13.39 21.59 0.01
N LYS A 132 12.31 21.61 -0.79
CA LYS A 132 12.04 20.66 -1.88
C LYS A 132 12.22 19.20 -1.44
N ARG A 133 11.73 18.89 -0.23
CA ARG A 133 11.99 17.61 0.44
C ARG A 133 10.71 16.98 0.94
N ASP A 134 10.55 15.69 0.64
CA ASP A 134 9.48 14.88 1.19
C ASP A 134 9.88 14.34 2.57
N LEU A 135 9.29 14.90 3.62
CA LEU A 135 9.59 14.45 4.98
C LEU A 135 9.11 13.01 5.20
N PHE A 136 8.02 12.53 4.58
CA PHE A 136 7.59 11.14 4.80
C PHE A 136 8.45 10.10 4.05
N MET A 137 9.38 10.54 3.20
CA MET A 137 10.24 9.67 2.38
C MET A 137 9.44 8.64 1.55
N LEU A 138 8.31 9.06 1.01
CA LEU A 138 7.34 8.25 0.27
C LEU A 138 7.95 7.50 -0.89
N LYS A 139 8.74 8.21 -1.71
CA LYS A 139 9.43 7.62 -2.85
C LYS A 139 10.42 6.56 -2.39
N SER A 140 11.27 6.88 -1.41
CA SER A 140 12.24 5.94 -0.86
C SER A 140 11.56 4.71 -0.25
N HIS A 141 10.44 4.89 0.45
CA HIS A 141 9.65 3.79 0.99
C HIS A 141 9.10 2.88 -0.12
N TYR A 142 8.58 3.45 -1.21
CA TYR A 142 8.14 2.69 -2.38
C TYR A 142 9.30 1.91 -3.03
N GLU A 143 10.43 2.56 -3.30
CA GLU A 143 11.60 1.93 -3.92
C GLU A 143 12.17 0.80 -3.06
N SER A 144 12.15 0.93 -1.74
CA SER A 144 12.54 -0.16 -0.83
C SER A 144 11.66 -1.39 -1.01
N TRP A 145 10.33 -1.20 -1.01
CA TRP A 145 9.36 -2.28 -1.14
C TRP A 145 9.32 -2.91 -2.54
N LYS A 146 9.55 -2.12 -3.58
CA LYS A 146 9.58 -2.58 -4.97
C LYS A 146 10.60 -3.70 -5.21
N ASN A 147 11.66 -3.74 -4.42
CA ASN A 147 12.71 -4.76 -4.52
C ASN A 147 12.35 -6.07 -3.77
N CYS A 148 11.20 -6.14 -3.11
CA CYS A 148 10.72 -7.36 -2.46
C CYS A 148 10.11 -8.33 -3.49
N PRO A 149 10.17 -9.65 -3.24
CA PRO A 149 9.58 -10.65 -4.13
C PRO A 149 8.05 -10.51 -4.19
N ASN A 150 7.44 -10.94 -5.30
CA ASN A 150 5.98 -10.93 -5.50
C ASN A 150 5.31 -9.58 -5.16
N PHE A 151 6.01 -8.49 -5.47
CA PHE A 151 5.56 -7.12 -5.21
C PHE A 151 4.47 -6.70 -6.22
N ILE A 152 3.32 -6.27 -5.70
CA ILE A 152 2.16 -5.85 -6.49
C ILE A 152 1.72 -4.46 -6.04
N PRO A 153 2.12 -3.40 -6.74
CA PRO A 153 1.72 -2.04 -6.41
C PRO A 153 0.31 -1.77 -6.93
N ILE A 154 -0.62 -1.40 -6.06
CA ILE A 154 -2.01 -1.10 -6.44
C ILE A 154 -2.42 0.24 -5.87
N GLU A 155 -2.91 1.12 -6.75
CA GLU A 155 -3.66 2.28 -6.30
C GLU A 155 -5.01 1.81 -5.77
N ILE A 156 -5.35 2.19 -4.54
CA ILE A 156 -6.56 1.69 -3.87
C ILE A 156 -7.84 1.95 -4.68
N GLY A 157 -7.90 3.07 -5.42
CA GLY A 157 -9.03 3.43 -6.27
C GLY A 157 -9.17 2.55 -7.52
N ASP A 158 -8.09 1.90 -7.94
CA ASP A 158 -8.01 1.10 -9.16
C ASP A 158 -8.12 -0.40 -8.91
N ILE A 159 -8.20 -0.85 -7.65
CA ILE A 159 -8.22 -2.30 -7.31
C ILE A 159 -9.37 -3.06 -8.00
N SER A 160 -10.52 -2.42 -8.21
CA SER A 160 -11.68 -3.03 -8.88
C SER A 160 -11.40 -3.39 -10.34
N LYS A 161 -10.46 -2.69 -11.00
CA LYS A 161 -10.06 -2.93 -12.39
C LYS A 161 -9.31 -4.26 -12.56
N TYR A 162 -8.74 -4.78 -11.48
CA TYR A 162 -7.88 -5.97 -11.49
C TYR A 162 -8.53 -7.21 -10.87
N THR A 163 -9.85 -7.18 -10.59
CA THR A 163 -10.54 -8.25 -9.83
C THR A 163 -10.38 -9.64 -10.44
N LYS A 164 -10.38 -9.78 -11.77
CA LYS A 164 -10.17 -11.08 -12.44
C LYS A 164 -8.74 -11.60 -12.25
N GLN A 165 -7.75 -10.74 -12.47
CA GLN A 165 -6.34 -11.10 -12.35
C GLN A 165 -5.98 -11.41 -10.89
N LEU A 166 -6.54 -10.64 -9.94
CA LEU A 166 -6.37 -10.88 -8.51
C LEU A 166 -7.06 -12.16 -8.05
N SER A 167 -8.24 -12.48 -8.61
CA SER A 167 -8.95 -13.75 -8.35
C SER A 167 -8.07 -14.93 -8.72
N HIS A 168 -7.49 -14.89 -9.92
CA HIS A 168 -6.60 -15.91 -10.41
C HIS A 168 -5.31 -16.03 -9.58
N LEU A 169 -4.65 -14.90 -9.31
CA LEU A 169 -3.42 -14.85 -8.52
C LEU A 169 -3.61 -15.39 -7.09
N LEU A 170 -4.73 -15.06 -6.45
CA LEU A 170 -4.99 -15.39 -5.05
C LEU A 170 -5.75 -16.71 -4.87
N GLY A 171 -6.22 -17.34 -5.95
CA GLY A 171 -7.05 -18.54 -5.87
C GLY A 171 -8.41 -18.30 -5.19
N VAL A 172 -9.02 -17.13 -5.41
CA VAL A 172 -10.30 -16.74 -4.79
C VAL A 172 -11.36 -16.45 -5.84
N ASP A 173 -12.64 -16.62 -5.50
CA ASP A 173 -13.75 -16.30 -6.41
C ASP A 173 -13.78 -14.80 -6.74
N VAL A 174 -13.87 -14.48 -8.04
CA VAL A 174 -13.95 -13.11 -8.55
C VAL A 174 -15.13 -12.31 -7.96
N SER A 175 -16.27 -12.98 -7.70
CA SER A 175 -17.46 -12.38 -7.09
C SER A 175 -17.21 -11.90 -5.66
N LEU A 176 -16.27 -12.51 -4.94
CA LEU A 176 -15.84 -12.01 -3.63
C LEU A 176 -15.09 -10.71 -3.80
N LEU A 177 -14.11 -10.63 -4.71
CA LEU A 177 -13.34 -9.41 -4.97
C LEU A 177 -14.19 -8.25 -5.51
N GLN A 178 -15.27 -8.54 -6.24
CA GLN A 178 -16.25 -7.53 -6.67
C GLN A 178 -16.99 -6.85 -5.49
N LYS A 179 -16.94 -7.42 -4.28
CA LYS A 179 -17.49 -6.80 -3.06
C LYS A 179 -16.59 -5.72 -2.47
N ILE A 180 -15.42 -5.45 -3.07
CA ILE A 180 -14.57 -4.33 -2.66
C ILE A 180 -15.31 -3.02 -2.93
N LYS A 181 -15.56 -2.26 -1.87
CA LYS A 181 -16.23 -0.95 -1.87
C LYS A 181 -15.28 0.09 -1.28
N ILE A 182 -14.63 0.86 -2.15
CA ILE A 182 -13.80 1.98 -1.74
C ILE A 182 -14.72 3.14 -1.33
N LYS A 183 -14.69 3.49 -0.05
CA LYS A 183 -15.44 4.64 0.44
C LYS A 183 -14.80 5.94 -0.08
N PRO A 184 -15.61 6.96 -0.40
CA PRO A 184 -15.11 8.31 -0.65
C PRO A 184 -14.22 8.78 0.51
N ARG A 185 -13.19 9.55 0.19
CA ARG A 185 -12.26 10.10 1.18
C ARG A 185 -12.83 11.41 1.74
N ASN A 186 -12.51 11.68 3.01
CA ASN A 186 -12.78 12.99 3.64
C ASN A 186 -11.66 14.02 3.41
N SER A 187 -10.70 13.70 2.52
CA SER A 187 -9.56 14.55 2.18
C SER A 187 -9.70 14.94 0.71
N THR A 188 -9.38 16.19 0.40
CA THR A 188 -9.43 16.77 -0.95
C THR A 188 -8.15 17.54 -1.21
N ILE A 189 -7.65 17.49 -2.45
CA ILE A 189 -6.48 18.29 -2.83
C ILE A 189 -6.90 19.76 -2.84
N ASP A 190 -6.14 20.60 -2.13
CA ASP A 190 -6.37 22.04 -2.14
C ASP A 190 -5.65 22.66 -3.33
N GLU A 191 -6.41 23.07 -4.34
CA GLU A 191 -5.89 23.62 -5.59
C GLU A 191 -5.09 24.92 -5.37
N LYS A 192 -5.27 25.62 -4.25
CA LYS A 192 -4.54 26.87 -3.95
C LYS A 192 -3.06 26.65 -3.67
N ASN A 193 -2.65 25.44 -3.33
CA ASN A 193 -1.26 25.10 -2.99
C ASN A 193 -0.53 24.46 -4.18
N GLU A 194 -0.47 25.16 -5.32
CA GLU A 194 0.05 24.65 -6.59
C GLU A 194 1.46 24.03 -6.48
N ASN A 195 2.43 24.76 -5.90
CA ASN A 195 3.81 24.26 -5.76
C ASN A 195 3.91 22.97 -4.93
N TYR A 196 3.08 22.85 -3.89
CA TYR A 196 3.03 21.66 -3.05
C TYR A 196 2.39 20.48 -3.77
N ASN A 197 1.31 20.74 -4.49
CA ASN A 197 0.65 19.73 -5.32
C ASN A 197 1.60 19.25 -6.42
N GLU A 198 2.24 20.16 -7.16
CA GLU A 198 3.21 19.81 -8.21
C GLU A 198 4.35 18.94 -7.68
N PHE A 199 4.89 19.27 -6.49
CA PHE A 199 5.92 18.47 -5.86
C PHE A 199 5.46 17.01 -5.63
N TYR A 200 4.25 16.81 -5.12
CA TYR A 200 3.72 15.48 -4.85
C TYR A 200 3.14 14.77 -6.06
N ASP A 201 2.62 15.50 -7.06
CA ASP A 201 2.20 14.98 -8.34
C ASP A 201 3.40 14.34 -9.06
N ASN A 202 4.57 14.98 -9.00
CA ASN A 202 5.80 14.42 -9.54
C ASN A 202 6.17 13.07 -8.90
N ILE A 203 6.05 12.93 -7.58
CA ILE A 203 6.28 11.66 -6.86
C ILE A 203 5.21 10.62 -7.25
N TYR A 204 3.94 11.02 -7.22
CA TYR A 204 2.80 10.16 -7.52
C TYR A 204 2.86 9.62 -8.95
N ASN A 205 3.12 10.48 -9.93
CA ASN A 205 3.21 10.11 -11.34
C ASN A 205 4.38 9.16 -11.61
N GLN A 206 5.52 9.34 -10.94
CA GLN A 206 6.64 8.40 -11.02
C GLN A 206 6.25 7.02 -10.51
N ILE A 207 5.63 6.95 -9.34
CA ILE A 207 5.18 5.70 -8.72
C ILE A 207 4.10 5.02 -9.55
N ARG A 208 3.11 5.79 -10.03
CA ARG A 208 2.03 5.26 -10.86
C ARG A 208 2.54 4.69 -12.17
N LYS A 209 3.46 5.40 -12.85
CA LYS A 209 4.10 4.92 -14.09
C LYS A 209 4.83 3.61 -13.87
N ASP A 210 5.56 3.50 -12.76
CA ASP A 210 6.29 2.28 -12.42
C ASP A 210 5.35 1.14 -12.03
N ALA A 211 4.32 1.44 -11.23
CA ALA A 211 3.32 0.49 -10.82
C ALA A 211 2.57 -0.12 -12.01
N ASN A 212 2.18 0.69 -13.00
CA ASN A 212 1.52 0.19 -14.21
C ASN A 212 2.40 -0.82 -14.96
N LYS A 213 3.71 -0.55 -15.11
CA LYS A 213 4.64 -1.50 -15.73
C LYS A 213 4.73 -2.82 -14.98
N ILE A 214 4.72 -2.77 -13.65
CA ILE A 214 4.75 -3.97 -12.80
C ILE A 214 3.44 -4.73 -12.90
N LEU A 215 2.29 -4.04 -12.87
CA LEU A 215 0.98 -4.66 -13.00
C LEU A 215 0.79 -5.31 -14.37
N GLU A 216 1.22 -4.67 -15.47
CA GLU A 216 1.22 -5.25 -16.80
C GLU A 216 2.02 -6.56 -16.83
N LYS A 217 3.23 -6.55 -16.27
CA LYS A 217 4.08 -7.73 -16.23
C LYS A 217 3.51 -8.87 -15.36
N THR A 218 2.94 -8.53 -14.21
CA THR A 218 2.57 -9.51 -13.17
C THR A 218 1.14 -10.03 -13.34
N LEU A 219 0.21 -9.17 -13.76
CA LEU A 219 -1.21 -9.49 -13.81
C LEU A 219 -1.74 -9.74 -15.22
N VAL A 220 -1.16 -9.13 -16.27
CA VAL A 220 -1.66 -9.29 -17.65
C VAL A 220 -1.01 -10.48 -18.35
N CYS A 221 0.27 -10.76 -18.10
CA CYS A 221 0.95 -11.91 -18.72
C CYS A 221 0.54 -13.27 -18.15
N ASN A 222 -0.16 -13.30 -17.00
CA ASN A 222 -0.56 -14.51 -16.29
C ASN A 222 -2.09 -14.76 -16.33
N SER A 223 -2.83 -14.02 -17.14
CA SER A 223 -4.28 -14.15 -17.33
C SER A 223 -4.60 -14.62 -18.75
#